data_AF-A0A8T4QVP1-F1
#
_entry.id   AF-A0A8T4QVP1-F1
#
_cell.length_a   1.000
_cell.length_b   1.000
_cell.length_c   1.000
_cell.angle_alpha   90.00
_cell.angle_beta   90.00
_cell.angle_gamma   90.00
#
_symmetry.space_group_name_H-M   'P 1'
#
loop_
_entity.id
_entity.type
_entity.pdbx_description
1 polymer ?
#
loop_
_entity_poly.entity_id
_entity_poly.type
_entity_poly.pdbx_seq_one_letter_code
_entity_poly.pdbx_strand_id
1 'polypeptide(L)'
;MDPNAYRIVESFIKSLEEVNRVIQERNPDCIAAPMFGAVPFIDVLNIIDPTFPNDKVEYIPASNKVYRLREVLRGTFENLIDAHTPNGGSFLSLDEVVSGNSLVRVFKQFDAARTNYANKKTVQTYMREADFTKEHVRAFRDSVTDGITYNSIGVVDSKLRRQKKEMIGEYDELVSKGIVIPVNTECIVTMDRRGYFPARYKEVQNAEGAILYLPVVDEFSVSSEYIDFLKRVSEVLGKNTSEVTVSNMGKIRDCYKWVPAPLRTL
;
A
#
# COMPACT_ATOMS: atom_id res chain seq x y z
N MET A 1 -20.07 16.83 -10.51
CA MET A 1 -20.47 16.60 -9.11
C MET A 1 -19.32 17.13 -8.28
N ASP A 2 -19.57 18.13 -7.43
CA ASP A 2 -18.52 18.68 -6.58
C ASP A 2 -18.06 17.59 -5.59
N PRO A 3 -16.82 17.09 -5.69
CA PRO A 3 -16.31 16.07 -4.79
C PRO A 3 -16.16 16.55 -3.35
N ASN A 4 -16.26 17.86 -3.12
CA ASN A 4 -16.25 18.49 -1.80
C ASN A 4 -17.67 18.64 -1.23
N ALA A 5 -18.70 18.18 -1.95
CA ALA A 5 -20.04 18.10 -1.39
C ALA A 5 -20.01 17.22 -0.13
N TYR A 6 -20.49 17.77 0.99
CA TYR A 6 -20.48 17.11 2.31
C TYR A 6 -20.90 15.65 2.27
N ARG A 7 -21.96 15.32 1.52
CA ARG A 7 -22.47 13.94 1.37
C ARG A 7 -21.42 12.96 0.81
N ILE A 8 -20.57 13.42 -0.10
CA ILE A 8 -19.53 12.58 -0.73
C ILE A 8 -18.41 12.32 0.28
N VAL A 9 -18.01 13.36 1.02
CA VAL A 9 -17.02 13.24 2.08
C VAL A 9 -17.53 12.31 3.19
N GLU A 10 -18.79 12.43 3.59
CA GLU A 10 -19.44 11.51 4.55
C GLU A 10 -19.41 10.06 4.06
N SER A 11 -19.75 9.79 2.80
CA SER A 11 -19.68 8.43 2.24
C SER A 11 -18.25 7.89 2.24
N PHE A 12 -17.27 8.74 1.94
CA PHE A 12 -15.86 8.37 1.94
C PHE A 12 -15.36 8.06 3.36
N ILE A 13 -15.75 8.87 4.36
CA ILE A 13 -15.46 8.62 5.77
C ILE A 13 -16.04 7.30 6.24
N LYS A 14 -17.31 7.02 5.95
CA LYS A 14 -17.95 5.74 6.30
C LYS A 14 -17.22 4.53 5.74
N SER A 15 -16.73 4.63 4.49
CA SER A 15 -15.91 3.57 3.93
C SER A 15 -14.57 3.42 4.68
N LEU A 16 -13.95 4.50 5.14
CA LEU A 16 -12.71 4.43 5.90
C LEU A 16 -12.91 4.00 7.37
N GLU A 17 -14.08 4.22 7.97
CA GLU A 17 -14.46 3.59 9.25
C GLU A 17 -14.49 2.06 9.12
N GLU A 18 -15.04 1.56 8.02
CA GLU A 18 -15.00 0.13 7.69
C GLU A 18 -13.57 -0.37 7.44
N VAL A 19 -12.75 0.39 6.72
CA VAL A 19 -11.31 0.07 6.58
C VAL A 19 -10.64 -0.01 7.95
N ASN A 20 -10.90 0.94 8.85
CA ASN A 20 -10.34 0.94 10.20
C ASN A 20 -10.73 -0.32 10.97
N ARG A 21 -12.02 -0.70 10.91
CA ARG A 21 -12.52 -1.94 11.53
C ARG A 21 -11.78 -3.17 11.00
N VAL A 22 -11.61 -3.29 9.69
CA VAL A 22 -10.86 -4.42 9.09
C VAL A 22 -9.40 -4.42 9.56
N ILE A 23 -8.75 -3.26 9.64
CA ILE A 23 -7.36 -3.17 10.15
C ILE A 23 -7.29 -3.64 11.61
N GLN A 24 -8.22 -3.22 12.46
CA GLN A 24 -8.30 -3.64 13.87
C GLN A 24 -8.57 -5.15 14.00
N GLU A 25 -9.50 -5.70 13.21
CA GLU A 25 -9.84 -7.13 13.21
C GLU A 25 -8.68 -8.01 12.73
N ARG A 26 -7.96 -7.57 11.70
CA ARG A 26 -6.82 -8.30 11.14
C ARG A 26 -5.56 -8.15 11.98
N ASN A 27 -5.41 -7.01 12.66
CA ASN A 27 -4.25 -6.64 13.48
C ASN A 27 -2.91 -7.04 12.83
N PRO A 28 -2.61 -6.55 11.61
CA PRO A 28 -1.42 -6.97 10.87
C PRO A 28 -0.13 -6.60 11.60
N ASP A 29 0.98 -7.27 11.28
CA ASP A 29 2.32 -6.91 11.76
C ASP A 29 2.91 -5.72 10.98
N CYS A 30 2.52 -5.57 9.72
CA CYS A 30 2.95 -4.48 8.84
C CYS A 30 1.81 -4.03 7.91
N ILE A 31 1.58 -2.72 7.84
CA ILE A 31 0.64 -2.09 6.90
C ILE A 31 1.44 -1.50 5.74
N ALA A 32 1.45 -2.20 4.59
CA ALA A 32 2.16 -1.76 3.39
C ALA A 32 1.30 -0.78 2.58
N ALA A 33 1.66 0.50 2.58
CA ALA A 33 0.87 1.60 2.06
C ALA A 33 1.43 2.15 0.72
N PRO A 34 0.88 1.75 -0.45
CA PRO A 34 1.14 2.39 -1.74
C PRO A 34 1.02 3.91 -1.68
N MET A 35 2.12 4.63 -1.92
CA MET A 35 2.18 6.06 -1.61
C MET A 35 1.05 6.92 -2.22
N PHE A 36 0.77 6.78 -3.52
CA PHE A 36 -0.15 7.68 -4.22
C PHE A 36 -1.59 7.61 -3.70
N GLY A 37 -2.11 6.41 -3.40
CA GLY A 37 -3.47 6.23 -2.91
C GLY A 37 -3.57 6.23 -1.38
N ALA A 38 -2.59 5.62 -0.71
CA ALA A 38 -2.70 5.31 0.72
C ALA A 38 -2.38 6.49 1.64
N VAL A 39 -1.58 7.48 1.22
CA VAL A 39 -1.23 8.62 2.10
C VAL A 39 -2.50 9.36 2.60
N PRO A 40 -3.43 9.79 1.73
CA PRO A 40 -4.70 10.36 2.17
C PRO A 40 -5.55 9.44 3.03
N PHE A 41 -5.55 8.13 2.75
CA PHE A 41 -6.36 7.20 3.52
C PHE A 41 -5.84 7.05 4.94
N ILE A 42 -4.52 6.95 5.11
CA ILE A 42 -3.88 6.86 6.44
C ILE A 42 -4.11 8.15 7.25
N ASP A 43 -4.04 9.33 6.63
CA ASP A 43 -4.33 10.58 7.32
C ASP A 43 -5.79 10.67 7.78
N VAL A 44 -6.74 10.24 6.94
CA VAL A 44 -8.15 10.17 7.35
C VAL A 44 -8.39 9.10 8.42
N LEU A 45 -7.72 7.95 8.35
CA LEU A 45 -7.79 6.91 9.39
C LEU A 45 -7.29 7.43 10.74
N ASN A 46 -6.23 8.25 10.76
CA ASN A 46 -5.76 8.93 11.96
C ASN A 46 -6.78 9.92 12.54
N ILE A 47 -7.52 10.61 11.67
CA ILE A 47 -8.62 11.47 12.11
C ILE A 47 -9.77 10.63 12.65
N ILE A 48 -10.12 9.49 12.03
CA ILE A 48 -11.17 8.58 12.50
C ILE A 48 -10.80 7.98 13.85
N ASP A 49 -9.58 7.47 13.98
CA ASP A 49 -9.04 6.77 15.13
C ASP A 49 -7.67 7.36 15.54
N PRO A 50 -7.62 8.20 16.59
CA PRO A 50 -6.37 8.78 17.09
C PRO A 50 -5.37 7.74 17.60
N THR A 51 -5.80 6.49 17.81
CA THR A 51 -4.95 5.37 18.25
C THR A 51 -4.50 4.47 17.09
N PHE A 52 -4.71 4.91 15.84
CA PHE A 52 -4.30 4.18 14.65
C PHE A 52 -2.80 3.78 14.72
N PRO A 53 -2.44 2.51 14.41
CA PRO A 53 -1.10 1.97 14.61
C PRO A 53 -0.11 2.45 13.55
N ASN A 54 0.25 3.72 13.60
CA ASN A 54 1.18 4.37 12.66
C ASN A 54 2.59 3.77 12.67
N ASP A 55 3.00 3.18 13.80
CA ASP A 55 4.25 2.44 13.94
C ASP A 55 4.32 1.25 12.97
N LYS A 56 3.18 0.62 12.64
CA LYS A 56 3.08 -0.49 11.70
C LYS A 56 3.01 -0.08 10.22
N VAL A 57 2.77 1.20 9.91
CA VAL A 57 2.63 1.68 8.52
C VAL A 57 3.98 1.83 7.86
N GLU A 58 4.16 1.24 6.68
CA GLU A 58 5.33 1.43 5.84
C GLU A 58 4.93 1.77 4.41
N TYR A 59 5.42 2.91 3.92
CA TYR A 59 5.07 3.42 2.60
C TYR A 59 5.91 2.76 1.51
N ILE A 60 5.26 2.34 0.42
CA ILE A 60 5.90 1.66 -0.70
C ILE A 60 5.67 2.36 -2.04
N PRO A 61 6.68 2.39 -2.94
CA PRO A 61 6.55 2.94 -4.28
C PRO A 61 5.89 1.95 -5.24
N ALA A 62 4.58 2.08 -5.44
CA ALA A 62 3.77 1.16 -6.25
C ALA A 62 3.25 1.72 -7.59
N SER A 63 3.62 2.97 -7.94
CA SER A 63 3.19 3.63 -9.17
C SER A 63 3.80 2.99 -10.41
N ASN A 64 3.00 2.78 -11.46
CA ASN A 64 3.42 2.20 -12.74
C ASN A 64 4.51 3.01 -13.47
N LYS A 65 4.73 4.27 -13.07
CA LYS A 65 5.76 5.13 -13.66
C LYS A 65 7.12 5.02 -12.96
N VAL A 66 7.22 4.24 -11.89
CA VAL A 66 8.49 3.98 -11.19
C VAL A 66 9.39 3.09 -12.05
N TYR A 67 10.64 3.50 -12.24
CA TYR A 67 11.64 2.74 -12.98
C TYR A 67 11.89 1.37 -12.32
N ARG A 68 11.90 0.31 -13.13
CA ARG A 68 12.06 -1.08 -12.66
C ARG A 68 11.12 -1.46 -11.52
N LEU A 69 9.87 -0.95 -11.55
CA LEU A 69 8.87 -1.12 -10.50
C LEU A 69 8.76 -2.53 -9.91
N ARG A 70 8.81 -3.58 -10.75
CA ARG A 70 8.72 -4.97 -10.27
C ARG A 70 9.86 -5.31 -9.30
N GLU A 71 11.07 -4.93 -9.66
CA GLU A 71 12.26 -5.18 -8.84
C GLU A 71 12.27 -4.31 -7.58
N VAL A 72 11.80 -3.07 -7.71
CA VAL A 72 11.60 -2.17 -6.57
C VAL A 72 10.63 -2.79 -5.57
N LEU A 73 9.41 -3.15 -6.00
CA LEU A 73 8.39 -3.73 -5.12
C LEU A 73 8.85 -5.05 -4.51
N ARG A 74 9.43 -5.95 -5.30
CA ARG A 74 9.92 -7.25 -4.80
C ARG A 74 11.00 -7.03 -3.74
N GLY A 75 12.02 -6.21 -4.03
CA GLY A 75 13.09 -5.94 -3.07
C GLY A 75 12.60 -5.19 -1.84
N THR A 76 11.62 -4.30 -2.00
CA THR A 76 10.94 -3.62 -0.89
C THR A 76 10.24 -4.63 0.03
N PHE A 77 9.47 -5.56 -0.53
CA PHE A 77 8.82 -6.59 0.28
C PHE A 77 9.82 -7.57 0.90
N GLU A 78 10.91 -7.93 0.23
CA GLU A 78 11.97 -8.75 0.85
C GLU A 78 12.52 -8.07 2.11
N ASN A 79 12.87 -6.78 2.03
CA ASN A 79 13.37 -6.01 3.17
C ASN A 79 12.32 -5.84 4.28
N LEU A 80 11.05 -5.67 3.92
CA LEU A 80 9.95 -5.56 4.89
C LEU A 80 9.70 -6.89 5.61
N ILE A 81 9.74 -8.02 4.90
CA ILE A 81 9.60 -9.36 5.51
C ILE A 81 10.76 -9.62 6.48
N ASP A 82 12.00 -9.31 6.08
CA ASP A 82 13.18 -9.41 6.95
C ASP A 82 13.02 -8.58 8.24
N ALA A 83 12.46 -7.36 8.14
CA ALA A 83 12.35 -6.43 9.26
C ALA A 83 11.17 -6.69 10.18
N HIS A 84 9.99 -7.02 9.64
CA HIS A 84 8.74 -7.07 10.41
C HIS A 84 8.26 -8.49 10.72
N THR A 85 8.62 -9.47 9.90
CA THR A 85 8.07 -10.84 10.02
C THR A 85 9.16 -11.92 9.86
N PRO A 86 10.32 -11.81 10.55
CA PRO A 86 11.44 -12.72 10.31
C PRO A 86 11.16 -14.19 10.67
N ASN A 87 10.09 -14.43 11.44
CA ASN A 87 9.64 -15.76 11.90
C ASN A 87 8.19 -16.06 11.48
N GLY A 88 7.73 -15.42 10.40
CA GLY A 88 6.31 -15.38 10.05
C GLY A 88 5.61 -14.14 10.57
N GLY A 89 4.43 -13.87 10.03
CA GLY A 89 3.63 -12.69 10.33
C GLY A 89 2.66 -12.34 9.19
N SER A 90 2.04 -11.17 9.32
CA SER A 90 0.91 -10.76 8.51
C SER A 90 1.09 -9.35 7.95
N PHE A 91 0.86 -9.23 6.64
CA PHE A 91 0.86 -7.97 5.94
C PHE A 91 -0.55 -7.57 5.53
N LEU A 92 -0.84 -6.29 5.62
CA LEU A 92 -2.06 -5.71 5.09
C LEU A 92 -1.71 -4.52 4.20
N SER A 93 -2.19 -4.51 2.97
CA SER A 93 -2.05 -3.35 2.09
C SER A 93 -3.34 -2.59 1.93
N LEU A 94 -3.29 -1.29 1.78
CA LEU A 94 -4.44 -0.42 1.57
C LEU A 94 -4.23 0.40 0.30
N ASP A 95 -5.08 0.22 -0.71
CA ASP A 95 -4.97 0.95 -1.99
C ASP A 95 -6.35 1.30 -2.56
N GLU A 96 -6.37 2.28 -3.46
CA GLU A 96 -7.53 2.64 -4.26
C GLU A 96 -7.71 1.66 -5.43
N VAL A 97 -8.96 1.36 -5.78
CA VAL A 97 -9.29 0.39 -6.85
C VAL A 97 -10.03 1.05 -7.99
N VAL A 98 -9.32 1.21 -9.11
CA VAL A 98 -9.89 1.62 -10.40
C VAL A 98 -10.23 0.41 -11.26
N SER A 99 -9.24 -0.45 -11.54
CA SER A 99 -9.39 -1.68 -12.34
C SER A 99 -8.84 -2.93 -11.67
N GLY A 100 -8.24 -2.80 -10.48
CA GLY A 100 -7.55 -3.89 -9.78
C GLY A 100 -6.09 -4.16 -10.22
N ASN A 101 -5.63 -3.55 -11.33
CA ASN A 101 -4.26 -3.76 -11.85
C ASN A 101 -3.15 -3.43 -10.85
N SER A 102 -3.31 -2.38 -10.04
CA SER A 102 -2.32 -1.98 -9.02
C SER A 102 -2.19 -3.05 -7.96
N LEU A 103 -3.32 -3.44 -7.35
CA LEU A 103 -3.40 -4.47 -6.31
C LEU A 103 -2.83 -5.82 -6.77
N VAL A 104 -3.25 -6.29 -7.95
CA VAL A 104 -2.74 -7.55 -8.52
C VAL A 104 -1.22 -7.50 -8.69
N ARG A 105 -0.69 -6.37 -9.19
CA ARG A 105 0.75 -6.19 -9.35
C ARG A 105 1.48 -6.21 -8.00
N VAL A 106 0.98 -5.49 -7.00
CA VAL A 106 1.56 -5.44 -5.66
C VAL A 106 1.56 -6.85 -5.03
N PHE A 107 0.42 -7.56 -5.09
CA PHE A 107 0.31 -8.93 -4.60
C PHE A 107 1.31 -9.88 -5.28
N LYS A 108 1.42 -9.85 -6.62
CA LYS A 108 2.39 -10.70 -7.33
C LYS A 108 3.84 -10.44 -6.90
N GLN A 109 4.20 -9.19 -6.61
CA GLN A 109 5.55 -8.88 -6.15
C GLN A 109 5.77 -9.25 -4.69
N PHE A 110 4.74 -9.14 -3.84
CA PHE A 110 4.78 -9.68 -2.48
C PHE A 110 4.99 -11.20 -2.49
N ASP A 111 4.20 -11.94 -3.29
CA ASP A 111 4.28 -13.39 -3.36
C ASP A 111 5.65 -13.88 -3.85
N ALA A 112 6.21 -13.19 -4.86
CA ALA A 112 7.58 -13.43 -5.32
C ALA A 112 8.62 -13.14 -4.23
N ALA A 113 8.48 -12.03 -3.49
CA ALA A 113 9.38 -11.68 -2.39
C ALA A 113 9.32 -12.71 -1.25
N ARG A 114 8.12 -13.15 -0.88
CA ARG A 114 7.87 -14.20 0.11
C ARG A 114 8.51 -15.53 -0.29
N THR A 115 8.35 -15.94 -1.54
CA THR A 115 8.99 -17.16 -2.07
C THR A 115 10.52 -17.05 -2.04
N ASN A 116 11.06 -15.91 -2.46
CA ASN A 116 12.51 -15.66 -2.41
C ASN A 116 13.04 -15.69 -0.98
N TYR A 117 12.32 -15.09 -0.04
CA TYR A 117 12.65 -15.11 1.38
C TYR A 117 12.70 -16.54 1.92
N ALA A 118 11.67 -17.35 1.65
CA ALA A 118 11.61 -18.75 2.06
C ALA A 118 12.77 -19.56 1.46
N ASN A 119 13.11 -19.34 0.19
CA ASN A 119 14.28 -19.97 -0.44
C ASN A 119 15.59 -19.58 0.26
N LYS A 120 15.81 -18.29 0.55
CA LYS A 120 17.00 -17.81 1.27
C LYS A 120 17.10 -18.44 2.66
N LYS A 121 16.01 -18.46 3.43
CA LYS A 121 15.96 -19.11 4.75
C LYS A 121 16.26 -20.60 4.66
N THR A 122 15.69 -21.30 3.67
CA THR A 122 15.95 -22.72 3.45
C THR A 122 17.43 -23.00 3.16
N VAL A 123 18.05 -22.21 2.29
CA VAL A 123 19.49 -22.33 2.01
C VAL A 123 20.34 -22.01 3.24
N GLN A 124 19.95 -21.03 4.06
CA GLN A 124 20.66 -20.73 5.31
C GLN A 124 20.57 -21.87 6.32
N THR A 125 19.40 -22.50 6.46
CA THR A 125 19.15 -23.58 7.41
C THR A 125 19.82 -24.88 7.00
N TYR A 126 19.75 -25.28 5.73
CA TYR A 126 20.27 -26.56 5.24
C TYR A 126 21.67 -26.45 4.60
N MET A 127 22.16 -25.23 4.31
CA MET A 127 23.46 -24.95 3.72
C MET A 127 23.75 -25.84 2.48
N ARG A 128 24.74 -26.74 2.58
CA ARG A 128 25.15 -27.65 1.50
C ARG A 128 24.13 -28.75 1.21
N GLU A 129 23.16 -28.95 2.10
CA GLU A 129 22.09 -29.96 1.98
C GLU A 129 20.77 -29.38 1.45
N ALA A 130 20.76 -28.11 1.03
CA ALA A 130 19.58 -27.43 0.47
C ALA A 130 19.17 -28.00 -0.90
N ASP A 131 18.61 -29.19 -0.88
CA ASP A 131 18.03 -29.87 -2.03
C ASP A 131 16.51 -29.77 -1.97
N PHE A 132 15.95 -28.85 -2.76
CA PHE A 132 14.50 -28.61 -2.84
C PHE A 132 13.71 -29.80 -3.42
N THR A 133 14.36 -30.89 -3.81
CA THR A 133 13.68 -32.14 -4.18
C THR A 133 13.41 -33.04 -2.98
N LYS A 134 14.10 -32.82 -1.84
CA LYS A 134 13.89 -33.56 -0.59
C LYS A 134 12.65 -33.05 0.14
N GLU A 135 11.85 -33.98 0.64
CA GLU A 135 10.56 -33.68 1.27
C GLU A 135 10.69 -32.73 2.47
N HIS A 136 11.61 -33.00 3.40
CA HIS A 136 11.80 -32.16 4.58
C HIS A 136 12.27 -30.74 4.25
N VAL A 137 13.08 -30.56 3.19
CA VAL A 137 13.53 -29.24 2.71
C VAL A 137 12.36 -28.47 2.11
N ARG A 138 11.51 -29.12 1.30
CA ARG A 138 10.28 -28.51 0.78
C ARG A 138 9.32 -28.14 1.90
N ALA A 139 9.05 -29.06 2.81
CA ALA A 139 8.15 -28.84 3.94
C ALA A 139 8.60 -27.65 4.79
N PHE A 140 9.91 -27.50 5.04
CA PHE A 140 10.45 -26.32 5.71
C PHE A 140 10.19 -25.04 4.90
N ARG A 141 10.55 -25.00 3.61
CA ARG A 141 10.32 -23.84 2.75
C ARG A 141 8.84 -23.43 2.72
N ASP A 142 7.96 -24.41 2.55
CA ASP A 142 6.52 -24.20 2.46
C ASP A 142 6.00 -23.70 3.81
N SER A 143 6.49 -24.21 4.94
CA SER A 143 6.14 -23.68 6.28
C SER A 143 6.56 -22.22 6.48
N VAL A 144 7.72 -21.80 5.96
CA VAL A 144 8.15 -20.39 6.01
C VAL A 144 7.26 -19.53 5.12
N THR A 145 6.87 -20.04 3.95
CA THR A 145 5.97 -19.35 3.00
C THR A 145 4.57 -19.18 3.61
N ASP A 146 4.02 -20.23 4.18
CA ASP A 146 2.67 -20.26 4.78
C ASP A 146 2.61 -19.44 6.07
N GLY A 147 3.73 -19.34 6.79
CA GLY A 147 3.87 -18.47 7.97
C GLY A 147 3.83 -16.98 7.65
N ILE A 148 3.97 -16.57 6.38
CA ILE A 148 3.94 -15.17 5.95
C ILE A 148 2.68 -14.93 5.10
N THR A 149 1.75 -14.16 5.63
CA THR A 149 0.44 -13.91 5.01
C THR A 149 0.31 -12.48 4.49
N TYR A 150 -0.54 -12.29 3.49
CA TYR A 150 -0.84 -10.98 2.93
C TYR A 150 -2.31 -10.87 2.55
N ASN A 151 -2.92 -9.79 3.01
CA ASN A 151 -4.22 -9.33 2.56
C ASN A 151 -4.09 -7.91 2.02
N SER A 152 -5.08 -7.49 1.23
CA SER A 152 -5.21 -6.09 0.86
C SER A 152 -6.63 -5.61 0.95
N ILE A 153 -6.82 -4.44 1.54
CA ILE A 153 -8.05 -3.68 1.51
C ILE A 153 -8.04 -2.84 0.24
N GLY A 154 -9.02 -3.10 -0.64
CA GLY A 154 -9.23 -2.30 -1.84
C GLY A 154 -10.40 -1.36 -1.65
N VAL A 155 -10.17 -0.04 -1.59
CA VAL A 155 -11.25 0.95 -1.56
C VAL A 155 -11.77 1.13 -3.00
N VAL A 156 -12.99 0.68 -3.26
CA VAL A 156 -13.58 0.60 -4.60
C VAL A 156 -14.53 1.77 -4.85
N ASP A 157 -14.25 2.58 -5.87
CA ASP A 157 -15.15 3.64 -6.30
C ASP A 157 -16.36 3.06 -7.04
N SER A 158 -17.54 3.18 -6.44
CA SER A 158 -18.80 2.65 -6.98
C SER A 158 -19.21 3.30 -8.31
N LYS A 159 -18.77 4.53 -8.60
CA LYS A 159 -19.05 5.19 -9.89
C LYS A 159 -18.31 4.51 -11.03
N LEU A 160 -17.09 4.03 -10.80
CA LEU A 160 -16.32 3.34 -11.83
C LEU A 160 -16.99 2.01 -12.21
N ARG A 161 -17.57 1.30 -11.23
CA ARG A 161 -18.40 0.13 -11.49
C ARG A 161 -19.65 0.47 -12.32
N ARG A 162 -20.33 1.59 -12.02
CA ARG A 162 -21.50 2.05 -12.80
C ARG A 162 -21.14 2.44 -14.23
N GLN A 163 -19.91 2.88 -14.48
CA GLN A 163 -19.38 3.17 -15.81
C GLN A 163 -18.96 1.92 -16.61
N LYS A 164 -19.25 0.71 -16.10
CA LYS A 164 -18.85 -0.58 -16.69
C LYS A 164 -17.33 -0.70 -16.92
N LYS A 165 -16.49 -0.04 -16.12
CA LYS A 165 -15.09 -0.43 -16.07
C LYS A 165 -15.03 -1.82 -15.45
N GLU A 166 -14.75 -2.81 -16.29
CA GLU A 166 -14.59 -4.18 -15.85
C GLU A 166 -13.36 -4.28 -14.95
N MET A 167 -13.53 -4.94 -13.81
CA MET A 167 -12.39 -5.39 -13.02
C MET A 167 -11.67 -6.46 -13.81
N ILE A 168 -10.34 -6.50 -13.72
CA ILE A 168 -9.60 -7.58 -14.37
C ILE A 168 -9.93 -8.91 -13.68
N GLY A 169 -10.02 -10.00 -14.43
CA GLY A 169 -10.39 -11.31 -13.87
C GLY A 169 -9.48 -11.76 -12.71
N GLU A 170 -8.19 -11.41 -12.76
CA GLU A 170 -7.26 -11.71 -11.67
C GLU A 170 -7.61 -10.97 -10.36
N TYR A 171 -8.21 -9.77 -10.43
CA TYR A 171 -8.67 -9.06 -9.24
C TYR A 171 -9.84 -9.80 -8.58
N ASP A 172 -10.83 -10.22 -9.38
CA ASP A 172 -11.97 -10.99 -8.87
C ASP A 172 -11.52 -12.34 -8.31
N GLU A 173 -10.50 -12.97 -8.90
CA GLU A 173 -9.86 -14.15 -8.35
C GLU A 173 -9.25 -13.89 -6.97
N LEU A 174 -8.52 -12.78 -6.78
CA LEU A 174 -7.98 -12.41 -5.46
C LEU A 174 -9.06 -12.09 -4.42
N VAL A 175 -10.18 -11.49 -4.84
CA VAL A 175 -11.35 -11.29 -3.97
C VAL A 175 -11.95 -12.64 -3.57
N SER A 176 -12.14 -13.56 -4.51
CA SER A 176 -12.71 -14.90 -4.23
C SER A 176 -11.85 -15.73 -3.28
N LYS A 177 -10.53 -15.53 -3.30
CA LYS A 177 -9.56 -16.15 -2.39
C LYS A 177 -9.47 -15.46 -1.03
N GLY A 178 -10.19 -14.36 -0.81
CA GLY A 178 -10.10 -13.55 0.41
C GLY A 178 -8.78 -12.78 0.57
N ILE A 179 -7.95 -12.73 -0.48
CA ILE A 179 -6.71 -11.97 -0.48
C ILE A 179 -7.03 -10.47 -0.55
N VAL A 180 -8.00 -10.09 -1.40
CA VAL A 180 -8.52 -8.72 -1.46
C VAL A 180 -9.84 -8.62 -0.70
N ILE A 181 -9.93 -7.64 0.19
CA ILE A 181 -11.13 -7.25 0.94
C ILE A 181 -11.66 -5.95 0.31
N PRO A 182 -12.70 -6.01 -0.54
CA PRO A 182 -13.23 -4.82 -1.19
C PRO A 182 -14.10 -4.01 -0.22
N VAL A 183 -13.79 -2.72 -0.07
CA VAL A 183 -14.61 -1.76 0.67
C VAL A 183 -15.16 -0.74 -0.32
N ASN A 184 -16.48 -0.72 -0.51
CA ASN A 184 -17.10 0.14 -1.51
C ASN A 184 -17.32 1.56 -0.97
N THR A 185 -17.09 2.56 -1.80
CA THR A 185 -17.38 3.97 -1.52
C THR A 185 -18.12 4.63 -2.68
N GLU A 186 -18.90 5.68 -2.46
CA GLU A 186 -19.57 6.41 -3.55
C GLU A 186 -18.58 7.15 -4.45
N CYS A 187 -17.48 7.64 -3.88
CA CYS A 187 -16.46 8.38 -4.59
C CYS A 187 -15.17 8.34 -3.76
N ILE A 188 -14.05 8.03 -4.39
CA ILE A 188 -12.75 8.24 -3.78
C ILE A 188 -12.40 9.72 -3.97
N VAL A 189 -12.51 10.52 -2.90
CA VAL A 189 -12.36 11.99 -2.98
C VAL A 189 -10.95 12.39 -3.42
N THR A 190 -9.96 11.54 -3.15
CA THR A 190 -8.53 11.81 -3.37
C THR A 190 -7.98 11.31 -4.69
N MET A 191 -8.74 10.49 -5.42
CA MET A 191 -8.31 9.86 -6.66
C MET A 191 -7.89 10.89 -7.71
N ASP A 192 -6.72 10.67 -8.32
CA ASP A 192 -6.11 11.52 -9.36
C ASP A 192 -5.84 12.99 -8.97
N ARG A 193 -5.90 13.34 -7.67
CA ARG A 193 -5.63 14.71 -7.19
C ARG A 193 -4.22 14.87 -6.66
N ARG A 194 -3.33 15.39 -7.50
CA ARG A 194 -1.96 15.75 -7.11
C ARG A 194 -1.89 16.68 -5.90
N GLY A 195 -2.90 17.54 -5.71
CA GLY A 195 -2.98 18.43 -4.56
C GLY A 195 -3.03 17.70 -3.22
N TYR A 196 -3.53 16.46 -3.17
CA TYR A 196 -3.66 15.65 -1.95
C TYR A 196 -2.51 14.67 -1.73
N PHE A 197 -1.49 14.73 -2.58
CA PHE A 197 -0.32 13.89 -2.47
C PHE A 197 0.91 14.75 -2.18
N PRO A 198 1.40 14.78 -0.92
CA PRO A 198 2.41 15.73 -0.52
C PRO A 198 3.82 15.38 -1.00
N ALA A 199 4.07 14.15 -1.43
CA ALA A 199 5.38 13.71 -1.90
C ALA A 199 5.46 13.79 -3.44
N ARG A 200 6.65 14.10 -3.97
CA ARG A 200 6.94 13.94 -5.39
C ARG A 200 8.19 13.09 -5.54
N TYR A 201 8.08 12.06 -6.35
CA TYR A 201 9.24 11.25 -6.69
C TYR A 201 10.19 12.02 -7.60
N LYS A 202 11.48 11.70 -7.47
CA LYS A 202 12.53 12.21 -8.35
C LYS A 202 12.26 11.79 -9.79
N GLU A 203 12.13 12.77 -10.67
CA GLU A 203 11.94 12.56 -12.10
C GLU A 203 13.29 12.37 -12.80
N VAL A 204 13.36 11.42 -13.72
CA VAL A 204 14.51 11.17 -14.60
C VAL A 204 14.01 10.93 -16.02
N GLN A 205 14.78 11.33 -17.03
CA GLN A 205 14.47 11.05 -18.42
C GLN A 205 15.27 9.84 -18.90
N ASN A 206 14.62 8.90 -19.59
CA ASN A 206 15.33 7.81 -20.26
C ASN A 206 15.94 8.27 -21.60
N ALA A 207 16.66 7.37 -22.28
CA ALA A 207 17.30 7.65 -23.56
C ALA A 207 16.31 8.11 -24.65
N GLU A 208 15.04 7.69 -24.54
CA GLU A 208 13.94 8.05 -25.43
C GLU A 208 13.20 9.34 -25.02
N GLY A 209 13.65 10.03 -23.96
CA GLY A 209 13.06 11.28 -23.46
C GLY A 209 11.78 11.11 -22.62
N ALA A 210 11.37 9.89 -22.32
CA ALA A 210 10.23 9.61 -21.44
C ALA A 210 10.59 9.88 -19.97
N ILE A 211 9.68 10.54 -19.25
CA ILE A 211 9.82 10.79 -17.81
C ILE A 211 9.50 9.51 -17.04
N LEU A 212 10.48 9.06 -16.26
CA LEU A 212 10.40 7.98 -15.29
C LEU A 212 10.55 8.55 -13.88
N TYR A 213 10.06 7.82 -12.89
CA TYR A 213 10.25 8.17 -11.48
C TYR A 213 11.24 7.22 -10.83
N LEU A 214 12.22 7.76 -10.12
CA LEU A 214 12.99 6.99 -9.15
C LEU A 214 12.15 6.81 -7.87
N PRO A 215 12.33 5.69 -7.16
CA PRO A 215 11.58 5.40 -5.93
C PRO A 215 12.15 6.17 -4.72
N VAL A 216 12.44 7.46 -4.90
CA VAL A 216 13.00 8.38 -3.91
C VAL A 216 12.20 9.68 -3.97
N VAL A 217 11.81 10.20 -2.80
CA VAL A 217 11.10 11.49 -2.69
C VAL A 217 12.11 12.62 -2.89
N ASP A 218 11.85 13.49 -3.86
CA ASP A 218 12.67 14.65 -4.21
C ASP A 218 12.14 15.93 -3.57
N GLU A 219 10.81 16.10 -3.62
CA GLU A 219 10.11 17.23 -3.05
C GLU A 219 9.01 16.73 -2.11
N PHE A 220 8.83 17.41 -0.98
CA PHE A 220 7.73 17.17 -0.05
C PHE A 220 7.06 18.49 0.29
N SER A 221 5.82 18.68 -0.15
CA SER A 221 5.05 19.90 0.06
C SER A 221 3.60 19.57 0.37
N VAL A 222 3.10 20.08 1.49
CA VAL A 222 1.72 19.90 1.92
C VAL A 222 0.92 21.11 1.43
N SER A 223 0.00 20.88 0.49
CA SER A 223 -0.83 21.96 -0.04
C SER A 223 -1.88 22.40 0.99
N SER A 224 -2.32 23.67 0.91
CA SER A 224 -3.46 24.14 1.69
C SER A 224 -4.73 23.36 1.35
N GLU A 225 -4.91 23.00 0.07
CA GLU A 225 -6.05 22.20 -0.40
C GLU A 225 -6.13 20.85 0.33
N TYR A 226 -4.99 20.21 0.58
CA TYR A 226 -4.95 18.95 1.30
C TYR A 226 -5.29 19.12 2.79
N ILE A 227 -4.76 20.16 3.43
CA ILE A 227 -5.11 20.49 4.81
C ILE A 227 -6.60 20.82 4.95
N ASP A 228 -7.16 21.58 4.00
CA ASP A 228 -8.59 21.93 4.00
C ASP A 228 -9.47 20.68 3.83
N PHE A 229 -9.04 19.72 3.00
CA PHE A 229 -9.69 18.41 2.90
C PHE A 229 -9.68 17.66 4.24
N LEU A 230 -8.53 17.54 4.89
CA LEU A 230 -8.42 16.85 6.18
C LEU A 230 -9.22 17.57 7.29
N LYS A 231 -9.25 18.92 7.27
CA LYS A 231 -10.09 19.70 8.18
C LYS A 231 -11.57 19.42 7.95
N ARG A 232 -12.02 19.35 6.70
CA ARG A 232 -13.41 18.97 6.37
C ARG A 232 -13.76 17.60 6.92
N VAL A 233 -12.84 16.63 6.82
CA VAL A 233 -13.03 15.30 7.40
C VAL A 233 -13.20 15.39 8.92
N SER A 234 -12.35 16.16 9.60
CA SER A 234 -12.45 16.41 11.04
C SER A 234 -13.77 17.08 11.43
N GLU A 235 -14.23 18.08 10.65
CA GLU A 235 -15.52 18.76 10.85
C GLU A 235 -16.71 17.79 10.75
N VAL A 236 -16.73 16.94 9.72
CA VAL A 236 -17.81 15.95 9.51
C VAL A 236 -17.86 14.95 10.67
N LEU A 237 -16.71 14.60 11.24
CA LEU A 237 -16.60 13.72 12.41
C LEU A 237 -16.84 14.44 13.75
N GLY A 238 -17.08 15.75 13.76
CA GLY A 238 -17.25 16.54 14.97
C GLY A 238 -15.98 16.67 15.81
N LYS A 239 -14.80 16.58 15.20
CA LYS A 239 -13.48 16.65 15.84
C LYS A 239 -12.84 18.03 15.71
N ASN A 240 -11.75 18.26 16.47
CA ASN A 240 -11.04 19.54 16.45
C ASN A 240 -10.26 19.72 15.14
N THR A 241 -10.51 20.82 14.42
CA THR A 241 -9.88 21.12 13.13
C THR A 241 -8.51 21.78 13.27
N SER A 242 -8.17 22.34 14.44
CA SER A 242 -6.87 23.00 14.66
C SER A 242 -5.72 22.02 14.87
N GLU A 243 -6.04 20.76 15.19
CA GLU A 243 -5.06 19.68 15.43
C GLU A 243 -4.79 18.83 14.17
N VAL A 244 -5.48 19.12 13.07
CA VAL A 244 -5.34 18.37 11.82
C VAL A 244 -3.97 18.60 11.20
N THR A 245 -3.21 17.52 11.02
CA THR A 245 -1.89 17.53 10.39
C THR A 245 -1.71 16.28 9.52
N VAL A 246 -0.70 16.30 8.64
CA VAL A 246 -0.28 15.13 7.87
C VAL A 246 0.48 14.19 8.79
N SER A 247 0.03 12.94 8.87
CA SER A 247 0.65 11.89 9.68
C SER A 247 1.84 11.27 8.94
N ASN A 248 2.75 10.66 9.69
CA ASN A 248 3.88 9.89 9.15
C ASN A 248 4.79 10.61 8.14
N MET A 249 4.89 11.94 8.17
CA MET A 249 5.69 12.71 7.21
C MET A 249 7.12 12.17 7.04
N GLY A 250 7.77 11.77 8.14
CA GLY A 250 9.10 11.15 8.10
C GLY A 250 9.11 9.85 7.30
N LYS A 251 8.19 8.91 7.58
CA LYS A 251 8.09 7.64 6.85
C LYS A 251 7.72 7.83 5.38
N ILE A 252 6.93 8.86 5.04
CA ILE A 252 6.59 9.17 3.64
C ILE A 252 7.85 9.65 2.90
N ARG A 253 8.62 10.58 3.49
CA ARG A 253 9.89 11.07 2.92
C ARG A 253 10.92 9.95 2.77
N ASP A 254 10.99 9.09 3.78
CA ASP A 254 11.95 8.00 3.88
C ASP A 254 11.42 6.67 3.31
N CYS A 255 10.38 6.68 2.48
CA CYS A 255 9.82 5.46 1.89
C CYS A 255 10.87 4.62 1.14
N TYR A 256 11.91 5.29 0.62
CA TYR A 256 13.02 4.66 -0.11
C TYR A 256 13.90 3.79 0.79
N LYS A 257 13.79 3.89 2.12
CA LYS A 257 14.59 3.08 3.08
C LYS A 257 14.43 1.59 2.85
N TRP A 258 13.25 1.16 2.37
CA TRP A 258 12.96 -0.23 2.04
C TRP A 258 13.37 -0.63 0.62
N VAL A 259 13.64 0.32 -0.26
CA VAL A 259 14.00 0.02 -1.66
C VAL A 259 15.45 -0.48 -1.70
N PRO A 260 15.80 -1.52 -2.48
CA PRO A 260 17.20 -1.92 -2.66
C PRO A 260 18.08 -0.74 -3.10
N ALA A 261 19.22 -0.54 -2.44
CA ALA A 261 20.09 0.61 -2.69
C ALA A 261 20.43 0.85 -4.18
N PRO A 262 20.75 -0.20 -4.99
CA PRO A 262 21.04 -0.01 -6.41
C PRO A 262 19.85 0.47 -7.26
N LEU A 263 18.62 0.42 -6.74
CA LEU A 263 17.41 0.86 -7.43
C LEU A 263 16.98 2.28 -7.02
N ARG A 264 17.71 2.92 -6.10
CA ARG A 264 17.43 4.29 -5.65
C ARG A 264 18.04 5.35 -6.59
N THR A 265 18.92 4.92 -7.49
CA THR A 265 19.62 5.76 -8.47
C THR A 265 19.55 5.10 -9.86
N LEU A 266 19.86 5.88 -10.90
CA LEU A 266 20.16 5.35 -12.23
C LEU A 266 21.63 4.92 -12.32
#